data_AF-A0A930F9L8-F1
#
_entry.id   AF-A0A930F9L8-F1
#
_cell.length_a   1.000
_cell.length_b   1.000
_cell.length_c   1.000
_cell.angle_alpha   90.00
_cell.angle_beta   90.00
_cell.angle_gamma   90.00
#
_symmetry.space_group_name_H-M   'P 1'
#
loop_
_entity.id
_entity.type
_entity.pdbx_description
1 polymer ?
#
loop_
_entity_poly.entity_id
_entity_poly.type
_entity_poly.pdbx_seq_one_letter_code
_entity_poly.pdbx_strand_id
1 'polypeptide(L)'
;VYDFGMGDVKESATQYSVVYLDSEVPQLLVTRYYDREHIAMNMIFWYESSTKKCMALNRIFQTTNPSQNSTSDPEGTGMLSLLEGNKGLVYAEQNQSTKETIIKQLLTYKNNEIVVRDLGASEYGSLPNNAKLISLPIDDRQLLQ
;
A
#
# COMPACT_ATOMS: atom_id res chain seq x y z
N VAL A 1 -5.95 -11.72 16.78
CA VAL A 1 -4.83 -10.85 17.19
C VAL A 1 -3.51 -11.30 16.59
N TYR A 2 -3.19 -10.76 15.41
CA TYR A 2 -1.90 -10.92 14.74
C TYR A 2 -0.94 -9.83 15.24
N ASP A 3 0.29 -10.20 15.61
CA ASP A 3 1.37 -9.26 15.92
C ASP A 3 2.24 -9.07 14.68
N PHE A 4 2.28 -7.85 14.16
CA PHE A 4 3.01 -7.50 12.93
C PHE A 4 4.43 -6.97 13.18
N GLY A 5 4.92 -6.97 14.42
CA GLY A 5 6.35 -6.74 14.74
C GLY A 5 6.89 -5.34 14.42
N MET A 6 6.08 -4.29 14.57
CA MET A 6 6.37 -2.97 13.98
C MET A 6 7.24 -2.00 14.81
N GLY A 7 7.52 -2.29 16.09
CA GLY A 7 8.28 -1.42 17.01
C GLY A 7 7.61 -0.05 17.29
N ASP A 8 8.17 0.70 18.25
CA ASP A 8 7.65 2.01 18.66
C ASP A 8 8.06 3.11 17.66
N VAL A 9 7.15 3.45 16.73
CA VAL A 9 7.32 4.58 15.81
C VAL A 9 6.38 5.70 16.24
N LYS A 10 6.85 6.95 16.23
CA LYS A 10 6.08 8.14 16.66
C LYS A 10 4.65 8.10 16.10
N GLU A 11 3.71 8.12 17.04
CA GLU A 11 2.35 7.59 16.91
C GLU A 11 1.47 8.35 15.90
N SER A 12 1.69 9.64 15.65
CA SER A 12 0.70 10.47 14.93
C SER A 12 0.68 10.36 13.40
N ALA A 13 1.68 9.72 12.78
CA ALA A 13 1.88 9.75 11.32
C ALA A 13 1.82 8.36 10.66
N THR A 14 1.21 7.37 11.31
CA THR A 14 1.02 6.04 10.72
C THR A 14 -0.46 5.71 10.58
N GLN A 15 -0.83 5.24 9.40
CA GLN A 15 -2.15 4.68 9.11
C GLN A 15 -2.05 3.20 8.77
N TYR A 16 -3.15 2.50 9.06
CA TYR A 16 -3.29 1.07 8.88
C TYR A 16 -4.52 0.78 8.04
N SER A 17 -4.37 -0.06 7.02
CA SER A 17 -5.48 -0.55 6.23
C SER A 17 -5.46 -2.07 6.21
N VAL A 18 -6.62 -2.67 6.40
CA VAL A 18 -6.80 -4.09 6.08
C VAL A 18 -7.17 -4.18 4.60
N VAL A 19 -6.39 -4.94 3.86
CA VAL A 19 -6.62 -5.23 2.45
C VAL A 19 -6.70 -6.73 2.24
N TYR A 20 -7.49 -7.12 1.25
CA TYR A 20 -7.60 -8.50 0.82
C TYR A 20 -7.09 -8.51 -0.62
N LEU A 21 -5.92 -9.11 -0.84
CA LEU A 21 -5.22 -9.04 -2.12
C LEU A 21 -5.54 -10.28 -2.96
N ASP A 22 -6.78 -10.44 -3.40
CA ASP A 22 -7.28 -11.67 -4.05
C ASP A 22 -7.18 -12.89 -3.12
N SER A 23 -7.49 -12.68 -1.84
CA SER A 23 -7.43 -13.71 -0.80
C SER A 23 -8.50 -13.52 0.26
N GLU A 24 -8.93 -14.62 0.89
CA GLU A 24 -9.75 -14.58 2.11
C GLU A 24 -8.92 -14.23 3.36
N VAL A 25 -7.59 -14.40 3.29
CA VAL A 25 -6.67 -14.00 4.35
C VAL A 25 -6.38 -12.51 4.21
N PRO A 26 -6.58 -11.69 5.25
CA PRO A 26 -6.26 -10.27 5.19
C PRO A 26 -4.75 -10.01 5.26
N GLN A 27 -4.32 -8.94 4.60
CA GLN A 27 -3.00 -8.34 4.74
C GLN A 27 -3.12 -6.98 5.41
N LEU A 28 -2.08 -6.59 6.14
CA LEU A 28 -1.98 -5.27 6.74
C LEU A 28 -1.12 -4.37 5.85
N LEU A 29 -1.74 -3.34 5.29
CA LEU A 29 -1.05 -2.23 4.65
C LEU A 29 -0.78 -1.16 5.71
N VAL A 30 0.48 -0.77 5.82
CA VAL A 30 0.96 0.24 6.77
C VAL A 30 1.50 1.41 5.98
N THR A 31 0.89 2.58 6.15
CA THR A 31 1.31 3.82 5.52
C THR A 31 1.94 4.72 6.57
N ARG A 32 3.21 5.06 6.40
CA ARG A 32 3.94 6.02 7.25
C ARG A 32 4.11 7.33 6.51
N TYR A 33 3.67 8.41 7.12
CA TYR A 33 3.77 9.76 6.59
C TYR A 33 5.03 10.45 7.10
N TYR A 34 5.74 11.09 6.18
CA TYR A 34 6.97 11.83 6.43
C TYR A 34 6.74 13.28 6.02
N ASP A 35 6.48 14.13 7.02
CA ASP A 35 6.05 15.51 6.77
C ASP A 35 7.13 16.37 6.12
N ARG A 36 8.42 16.15 6.45
CA ARG A 36 9.53 16.93 5.87
C ARG A 36 9.80 16.57 4.42
N GLU A 37 9.64 15.29 4.11
CA GLU A 37 9.91 14.72 2.79
C GLU A 37 8.67 14.75 1.88
N HIS A 38 7.51 15.15 2.41
CA HIS A 38 6.22 15.22 1.71
C HIS A 38 5.80 13.90 1.02
N ILE A 39 6.26 12.78 1.57
CA ILE A 39 6.00 11.43 1.06
C ILE A 39 5.31 10.58 2.12
N ALA A 40 4.66 9.54 1.66
CA ALA A 40 4.15 8.44 2.45
C ALA A 40 4.82 7.16 1.96
N MET A 41 5.36 6.37 2.88
CA MET A 41 5.92 5.06 2.59
C MET A 41 4.90 3.99 2.97
N ASN A 42 4.65 3.08 2.04
CA ASN A 42 3.71 1.98 2.25
C ASN A 42 4.47 0.65 2.33
N MET A 43 4.11 -0.16 3.32
CA MET A 43 4.61 -1.52 3.54
C MET A 43 3.43 -2.48 3.70
N ILE A 44 3.57 -3.71 3.21
CA ILE A 44 2.54 -4.74 3.32
C ILE A 44 3.06 -5.89 4.16
N PHE A 45 2.27 -6.28 5.15
CA PHE A 45 2.52 -7.39 6.04
C PHE A 45 1.43 -8.45 5.91
N TRP A 46 1.82 -9.71 6.08
CA TRP A 46 0.89 -10.84 6.10
C TRP A 46 1.36 -11.91 7.07
N TYR A 47 0.45 -12.79 7.46
CA TYR A 47 0.78 -13.90 8.35
C TYR A 47 1.00 -15.18 7.56
N GLU A 48 2.16 -15.81 7.74
CA GLU A 48 2.46 -17.11 7.19
C GLU A 48 2.07 -18.21 8.20
N SER A 49 1.05 -18.99 7.88
CA SER A 49 0.47 -19.99 8.79
C SER A 49 1.38 -21.18 9.08
N SER A 50 2.20 -21.59 8.12
CA SER A 50 3.14 -22.72 8.23
C SER A 50 4.25 -22.44 9.26
N THR A 51 4.83 -21.24 9.21
CA THR A 51 5.93 -20.84 10.09
C THR A 51 5.46 -20.08 11.32
N LYS A 52 4.18 -19.68 11.36
CA LYS A 52 3.57 -18.82 12.38
C LYS A 52 4.30 -17.48 12.54
N LYS A 53 4.77 -16.91 11.42
CA LYS A 53 5.52 -15.66 11.41
C LYS A 53 4.77 -14.58 10.65
N CYS A 54 4.94 -13.35 11.11
CA CYS A 54 4.62 -12.19 10.31
C CYS A 54 5.71 -12.03 9.23
N MET A 55 5.26 -11.94 7.99
CA MET A 55 6.08 -11.66 6.82
C MET A 55 5.82 -10.22 6.37
N ALA A 56 6.80 -9.64 5.69
CA ALA A 56 6.71 -8.30 5.14
C ALA A 56 7.23 -8.30 3.71
N LEU A 57 6.63 -7.46 2.88
CA LEU A 57 7.14 -7.23 1.53
C LEU A 57 8.25 -6.19 1.67
N ASN A 58 9.49 -6.61 1.38
CA ASN A 58 10.66 -5.73 1.35
C ASN A 58 10.67 -4.82 0.11
N ARG A 59 9.51 -4.23 -0.21
CA ARG A 59 9.36 -3.19 -1.23
C ARG A 59 8.59 -2.05 -0.61
N ILE A 60 9.18 -0.87 -0.70
CA ILE A 60 8.56 0.37 -0.25
C ILE A 60 7.85 0.98 -1.45
N PHE A 61 6.56 1.27 -1.30
CA PHE A 61 5.81 2.04 -2.29
C PHE A 61 5.68 3.47 -1.78
N GLN A 62 6.34 4.40 -2.46
CA GLN A 62 6.29 5.82 -2.10
C GLN A 62 5.08 6.47 -2.76
N THR A 63 4.18 7.02 -1.97
CA THR A 63 3.04 7.81 -2.43
C THR A 63 3.15 9.22 -1.87
N THR A 64 2.38 10.18 -2.38
CA THR A 64 2.35 11.52 -1.80
C THR A 64 1.62 11.54 -0.45
N ASN A 65 2.01 12.46 0.44
CA ASN A 65 1.29 12.72 1.67
C ASN A 65 -0.05 13.45 1.36
N PRO A 66 -1.20 13.07 1.98
CA PRO A 66 -2.52 13.66 1.73
C PRO A 66 -2.64 15.16 1.97
N SER A 67 -1.69 15.80 2.66
CA SER A 67 -1.57 17.26 2.60
C SER A 67 -0.11 17.67 2.53
N GLN A 68 0.26 18.44 1.51
CA GLN A 68 0.73 19.81 1.70
C GLN A 68 1.09 20.46 0.36
N ASN A 69 0.77 21.76 0.26
CA ASN A 69 1.21 22.67 -0.80
C ASN A 69 2.74 22.85 -0.73
N SER A 70 3.50 21.84 -1.15
CA SER A 70 4.95 21.89 -1.29
C SER A 70 5.32 22.51 -2.64
N THR A 71 6.43 23.24 -2.70
CA THR A 71 7.05 23.71 -3.96
C THR A 71 8.17 22.79 -4.45
N SER A 72 8.56 21.81 -3.64
CA SER A 72 9.50 20.74 -4.01
C SER A 72 8.70 19.45 -4.11
N ASP A 73 8.02 19.30 -5.24
CA ASP A 73 7.28 18.08 -5.51
C ASP A 73 8.27 16.97 -5.97
N PRO A 74 8.12 15.71 -5.52
CA PRO A 74 9.01 14.62 -5.89
C PRO A 74 8.93 14.31 -7.39
N GLU A 75 10.03 13.89 -8.03
CA GLU A 75 10.07 13.63 -9.50
C GLU A 75 9.01 12.62 -9.99
N GLY A 76 8.60 11.70 -9.09
CA GLY A 76 7.54 10.71 -9.31
C GLY A 76 6.48 10.75 -8.21
N THR A 77 5.23 10.44 -8.54
CA THR A 77 4.13 10.29 -7.58
C THR A 77 3.45 8.96 -7.73
N GLY A 78 3.58 8.12 -6.69
CA GLY A 78 2.87 6.87 -6.56
C GLY A 78 1.45 7.05 -6.06
N MET A 79 0.54 6.20 -6.55
CA MET A 79 -0.82 6.04 -6.05
C MET A 79 -1.10 4.56 -5.79
N LEU A 80 -1.83 4.29 -4.71
CA LEU A 80 -2.34 2.96 -4.38
C LEU A 80 -3.86 2.93 -4.57
N SER A 81 -4.34 1.98 -5.36
CA SER A 81 -5.76 1.79 -5.66
C SER A 81 -6.15 0.35 -5.43
N LEU A 82 -7.16 0.12 -4.59
CA LEU A 82 -7.72 -1.21 -4.37
C LEU A 82 -8.63 -1.58 -5.56
N LEU A 83 -8.48 -2.79 -6.07
CA LEU A 83 -9.36 -3.31 -7.11
C LEU A 83 -10.73 -3.68 -6.53
N GLU A 84 -11.78 -3.44 -7.31
CA GLU A 84 -13.14 -3.86 -6.95
C GLU A 84 -13.21 -5.35 -6.61
N GLY A 85 -13.94 -5.67 -5.54
CA GLY A 85 -14.07 -7.04 -5.05
C GLY A 85 -12.80 -7.58 -4.42
N ASN A 86 -11.89 -6.72 -3.95
CA ASN A 86 -10.65 -7.12 -3.27
C ASN A 86 -9.74 -8.01 -4.13
N LYS A 87 -9.70 -7.76 -5.45
CA LYS A 87 -8.91 -8.57 -6.40
C LYS A 87 -7.43 -8.23 -6.43
N GLY A 88 -6.95 -7.39 -5.51
CA GLY A 88 -5.58 -6.91 -5.47
C GLY A 88 -5.46 -5.42 -5.26
N LEU A 89 -4.21 -4.98 -5.14
CA LEU A 89 -3.84 -3.58 -4.94
C LEU A 89 -2.95 -3.15 -6.11
N VAL A 90 -3.30 -2.04 -6.75
CA VAL A 90 -2.52 -1.47 -7.84
C VAL A 90 -1.65 -0.35 -7.30
N TYR A 91 -0.35 -0.44 -7.57
CA TYR A 91 0.58 0.66 -7.44
C TYR A 91 0.86 1.26 -8.81
N ALA A 92 0.62 2.55 -8.98
CA ALA A 92 0.98 3.27 -10.18
C ALA A 92 1.80 4.50 -9.84
N GLU A 93 2.94 4.67 -10.50
CA GLU A 93 3.79 5.84 -10.34
C GLU A 93 3.80 6.66 -11.62
N GLN A 94 3.58 7.96 -11.49
CA GLN A 94 3.61 8.91 -12.59
C GLN A 94 4.83 9.82 -12.45
N ASN A 95 5.54 10.04 -13.55
CA ASN A 95 6.48 11.14 -13.64
C ASN A 95 5.70 12.45 -13.51
N GLN A 96 6.09 13.31 -12.58
CA GLN A 96 5.31 14.52 -12.33
C GLN A 96 5.40 15.54 -13.45
N SER A 97 6.55 15.62 -14.13
CA SER A 97 6.80 16.59 -15.20
C SER A 97 6.10 16.21 -16.50
N THR A 98 6.15 14.93 -16.88
CA THR A 98 5.57 14.46 -18.15
C THR A 98 4.14 13.92 -18.00
N LYS A 99 3.72 13.63 -16.76
CA LYS A 99 2.48 12.89 -16.43
C LYS A 99 2.44 11.46 -16.99
N GLU A 100 3.54 10.96 -17.53
CA GLU A 100 3.64 9.60 -18.02
C GLU A 100 3.68 8.63 -16.83
N THR A 101 2.92 7.55 -16.94
CA THR A 101 2.97 6.50 -15.92
C THR A 101 4.19 5.62 -16.16
N ILE A 102 5.14 5.67 -15.23
CA ILE A 102 6.44 4.99 -15.31
C ILE A 102 6.44 3.62 -14.62
N ILE A 103 5.59 3.42 -13.61
CA ILE A 103 5.41 2.13 -12.94
C ILE A 103 3.93 1.80 -12.89
N LYS A 104 3.58 0.54 -13.18
CA LYS A 104 2.23 -0.02 -13.01
C LYS A 104 2.38 -1.43 -12.50
N GLN A 105 2.01 -1.67 -11.26
CA GLN A 105 2.19 -2.96 -10.59
C GLN A 105 0.89 -3.41 -9.95
N LEU A 106 0.54 -4.67 -10.16
CA LEU A 106 -0.52 -5.34 -9.44
C LEU A 106 0.09 -6.21 -8.35
N LEU A 107 -0.42 -6.03 -7.13
CA LEU A 107 -0.11 -6.84 -5.98
C LEU A 107 -1.30 -7.77 -5.70
N THR A 108 -1.03 -9.06 -5.70
CA THR A 108 -1.96 -10.11 -5.26
C THR A 108 -1.29 -11.01 -4.22
N TYR A 109 -2.09 -11.82 -3.54
CA TYR A 109 -1.63 -12.81 -2.58
C TYR A 109 -1.90 -14.21 -3.12
N LYS A 110 -0.85 -14.98 -3.32
CA LYS A 110 -0.94 -16.34 -3.87
C LYS A 110 0.12 -17.22 -3.23
N ASN A 111 -0.22 -18.46 -2.93
CA ASN A 111 0.72 -19.45 -2.37
C ASN A 111 1.44 -18.96 -1.10
N ASN A 112 0.71 -18.26 -0.21
CA ASN A 112 1.24 -17.66 1.02
C ASN A 112 2.23 -16.50 0.85
N GLU A 113 2.28 -15.87 -0.31
CA GLU A 113 3.19 -14.77 -0.60
C GLU A 113 2.50 -13.64 -1.36
N ILE A 114 3.05 -12.43 -1.23
CA ILE A 114 2.67 -11.28 -2.06
C ILE A 114 3.40 -11.39 -3.40
N VAL A 115 2.62 -11.51 -4.47
CA VAL A 115 3.11 -11.51 -5.84
C VAL A 115 2.96 -10.10 -6.41
N VAL A 116 4.07 -9.53 -6.87
CA VAL A 116 4.07 -8.23 -7.56
C VAL A 116 4.31 -8.49 -9.04
N ARG A 117 3.41 -7.98 -9.88
CA ARG A 117 3.49 -8.14 -11.34
C ARG A 117 3.34 -6.80 -12.04
N ASP A 118 4.22 -6.54 -13.00
CA ASP A 118 4.09 -5.36 -13.86
C ASP A 118 2.87 -5.49 -14.79
N LEU A 119 2.15 -4.38 -14.97
CA LEU A 119 0.96 -4.28 -15.80
C LEU A 119 1.30 -3.62 -17.13
N GLY A 120 0.78 -4.20 -18.22
CA GLY A 120 0.77 -3.54 -19.52
C GLY A 120 -0.15 -2.31 -19.51
N ALA A 121 0.08 -1.37 -20.44
CA ALA A 121 -0.73 -0.15 -20.52
C ALA A 121 -2.24 -0.44 -20.74
N SER A 122 -2.56 -1.36 -21.66
CA SER A 122 -3.95 -1.74 -21.96
C SER A 122 -4.63 -2.43 -20.78
N GLU A 123 -3.89 -3.29 -20.07
CA GLU A 123 -4.41 -3.99 -18.89
C GLU A 123 -4.71 -3.01 -17.76
N TYR A 124 -3.76 -2.13 -17.43
CA TYR A 124 -3.96 -1.09 -16.43
C TYR A 124 -5.17 -0.18 -16.73
N GLY A 125 -5.35 0.18 -18.01
CA GLY A 125 -6.47 1.01 -18.46
C GLY A 125 -7.84 0.32 -18.38
N SER A 126 -7.89 -1.01 -18.27
CA SER A 126 -9.15 -1.77 -18.14
C SER A 126 -9.45 -2.23 -16.71
N LEU A 127 -8.59 -1.93 -15.73
CA LEU A 127 -8.81 -2.34 -14.35
C LEU A 127 -9.94 -1.52 -13.70
N PRO A 128 -10.88 -2.16 -12.97
CA PRO A 128 -11.92 -1.48 -12.22
C PRO A 128 -11.34 -0.86 -10.94
N ASN A 129 -10.70 0.31 -11.08
CA ASN A 129 -9.97 1.01 -10.03
C ASN A 129 -10.87 1.98 -9.24
N ASN A 130 -11.81 1.48 -8.44
CA ASN A 130 -12.76 2.34 -7.71
C ASN A 130 -13.06 1.92 -6.26
N ALA A 131 -12.38 0.89 -5.72
CA ALA A 131 -12.62 0.53 -4.32
C ALA A 131 -11.91 1.52 -3.39
N LYS A 132 -12.67 2.08 -2.45
CA LYS A 132 -12.13 2.99 -1.44
C LYS A 132 -11.25 2.19 -0.48
N LEU A 133 -9.95 2.53 -0.43
CA LEU A 133 -9.08 2.05 0.63
C LEU A 133 -9.51 2.69 1.96
N ILE A 134 -9.83 1.86 2.95
CA ILE A 134 -10.16 2.32 4.29
C ILE A 134 -8.88 2.30 5.12
N SER A 135 -8.47 3.46 5.61
CA SER A 135 -7.29 3.63 6.45
C SER A 135 -7.72 4.11 7.82
N LEU A 136 -7.22 3.47 8.86
CA LEU A 136 -7.44 3.80 10.25
C LEU A 136 -6.17 4.41 10.86
N PRO A 137 -6.29 5.43 11.72
CA PRO A 137 -5.16 5.95 12.49
C PRO A 137 -4.67 4.90 13.50
N ILE A 138 -3.46 5.10 14.04
CA ILE A 138 -2.86 4.18 15.02
C ILE A 138 -3.74 3.96 16.26
N ASP A 139 -4.46 4.99 16.70
CA ASP A 139 -5.28 4.93 17.90
C ASP A 139 -6.46 3.97 17.72
N ASP A 140 -6.93 3.82 16.49
CA ASP A 140 -8.02 2.93 16.10
C ASP A 140 -7.53 1.54 15.66
N ARG A 141 -6.20 1.25 15.76
CA ARG A 141 -5.63 -0.03 15.32
C ARG A 141 -6.24 -1.24 16.00
N GLN A 142 -6.79 -1.08 17.21
CA GLN A 142 -7.44 -2.16 17.95
C GLN A 142 -8.67 -2.71 17.21
N LEU A 143 -9.29 -1.92 16.34
CA LEU A 143 -10.38 -2.36 15.46
C LEU A 143 -9.93 -3.38 14.40
N LEU A 144 -8.61 -3.60 14.25
CA LEU A 144 -8.02 -4.54 13.32
C LEU A 144 -7.58 -5.87 13.99
N GLN A 145 -7.80 -6.04 15.31
CA GLN A 145 -7.29 -7.17 16.11
C GLN A 145 -8.18 -8.41 16.17
#